data_AF-A0A9J5WT60-F1
#
_entry.id   AF-A0A9J5WT60-F1
#
_cell.length_a   1.000
_cell.length_b   1.000
_cell.length_c   1.000
_cell.angle_alpha   90.00
_cell.angle_beta   90.00
_cell.angle_gamma   90.00
#
_symmetry.space_group_name_H-M   'P 1'
#
loop_
_entity.id
_entity.type
_entity.pdbx_description
1 polymer ?
#
loop_
_entity_poly.entity_id
_entity_poly.type
_entity_poly.pdbx_seq_one_letter_code
_entity_poly.pdbx_strand_id
1 'polypeptide(L)'
;MYTKVKDVYQQKCEPSEFRKKVTDLLKKPYNPKEYKELWTYVNDQKPVERNMESRRGGVKSYKTKKMGKSYLEYYTDLKERLKEVGNNERKKLKIMRGFSFWLQNLTNAGAFKPWNDTEFLARVHESS
;
A
#
# COMPACT_ATOMS: atom_id res chain seq x y z
N MET A 1 49.03 -21.76 -4.60
CA MET A 1 47.71 -22.34 -4.22
C MET A 1 46.91 -21.23 -3.54
N TYR A 2 45.60 -21.15 -3.84
CA TYR A 2 44.51 -20.46 -3.13
C TYR A 2 43.54 -19.83 -4.14
N THR A 3 42.78 -20.71 -4.78
CA THR A 3 41.46 -20.47 -5.36
C THR A 3 40.47 -20.23 -4.22
N LYS A 4 39.80 -19.06 -4.20
CA LYS A 4 38.42 -18.85 -3.71
C LYS A 4 38.08 -17.34 -3.79
N VAL A 5 37.90 -16.84 -5.02
CA VAL A 5 37.19 -15.57 -5.25
C VAL A 5 36.14 -15.83 -6.32
N LYS A 6 35.30 -16.83 -6.08
CA LYS A 6 34.18 -17.22 -6.94
C LYS A 6 33.00 -17.64 -6.08
N ASP A 7 32.65 -16.88 -5.05
CA ASP A 7 31.42 -17.07 -4.28
C ASP A 7 30.86 -15.74 -3.74
N VAL A 8 31.11 -14.62 -4.43
CA VAL A 8 30.28 -13.41 -4.29
C VAL A 8 29.22 -13.43 -5.39
N TYR A 9 28.69 -14.62 -5.68
CA TYR A 9 27.58 -14.79 -6.57
C TYR A 9 26.32 -14.38 -5.83
N GLN A 10 25.77 -13.24 -6.24
CA GLN A 10 24.35 -13.03 -6.41
C GLN A 10 23.48 -13.82 -5.41
N GLN A 11 23.60 -13.51 -4.12
CA GLN A 11 22.62 -14.00 -3.16
C GLN A 11 21.34 -13.22 -3.45
N LYS A 12 20.57 -13.69 -4.44
CA LYS A 12 19.16 -13.36 -4.57
C LYS A 12 18.55 -13.80 -3.26
N CYS A 13 18.41 -12.86 -2.32
CA CYS A 13 17.56 -13.04 -1.17
C CYS A 13 16.21 -13.46 -1.74
N GLU A 14 15.80 -14.68 -1.39
CA GLU A 14 14.48 -15.18 -1.72
C GLU A 14 13.48 -14.05 -1.44
N PRO A 15 12.62 -13.67 -2.42
CA PRO A 15 11.69 -12.58 -2.19
C PRO A 15 10.89 -12.88 -0.94
N SER A 16 10.82 -11.92 -0.02
CA SER A 16 10.03 -12.08 1.20
C SER A 16 8.62 -12.53 0.83
N GLU A 17 7.97 -13.31 1.69
CA GLU A 17 6.59 -13.77 1.42
C GLU A 17 5.65 -12.61 1.10
N PHE A 18 5.91 -11.45 1.73
CA PHE A 18 5.23 -10.20 1.41
C PHE A 18 5.43 -9.79 -0.06
N ARG A 19 6.66 -9.82 -0.57
CA ARG A 19 6.96 -9.45 -1.97
C ARG A 19 6.34 -10.43 -2.97
N LYS A 20 6.32 -11.73 -2.65
CA LYS A 20 5.63 -12.75 -3.47
C LYS A 20 4.13 -12.42 -3.58
N LYS A 21 3.47 -12.18 -2.44
CA LYS A 21 2.05 -11.80 -2.39
C LYS A 21 1.75 -10.50 -3.14
N VAL A 22 2.58 -9.46 -2.95
CA VAL A 22 2.43 -8.20 -3.69
C VAL A 22 2.57 -8.42 -5.20
N THR A 23 3.53 -9.24 -5.63
CA THR A 23 3.72 -9.56 -7.04
C THR A 23 2.52 -10.29 -7.62
N ASP A 24 1.91 -11.21 -6.88
CA ASP A 24 0.70 -11.91 -7.32
C ASP A 24 -0.51 -10.97 -7.43
N LEU A 25 -0.62 -9.96 -6.58
CA LEU A 25 -1.64 -8.90 -6.72
C LEU A 25 -1.47 -8.09 -8.01
N LEU A 26 -0.23 -7.90 -8.48
CA LEU A 26 0.06 -7.18 -9.73
C LEU A 26 -0.31 -7.98 -10.99
N LYS A 27 -0.34 -9.32 -10.90
CA LYS A 27 -0.76 -10.20 -12.00
C LYS A 27 -2.27 -10.18 -12.23
N LYS A 28 -3.05 -9.80 -11.22
CA LYS A 28 -4.52 -9.73 -11.34
C LYS A 28 -4.91 -8.72 -12.44
N PRO A 29 -5.88 -9.05 -13.31
CA PRO A 29 -6.33 -8.16 -14.38
C PRO A 29 -6.98 -6.89 -13.82
N TYR A 30 -7.14 -5.89 -14.68
CA TYR A 30 -7.84 -4.66 -14.31
C TYR A 30 -9.33 -4.95 -14.04
N ASN A 31 -9.84 -4.42 -12.93
CA ASN A 31 -11.26 -4.47 -12.61
C ASN A 31 -11.74 -3.04 -12.26
N PRO A 32 -12.65 -2.44 -13.05
CA PRO A 32 -13.10 -1.07 -12.83
C PRO A 32 -13.90 -0.90 -11.54
N LYS A 33 -14.63 -1.94 -11.11
CA LYS A 33 -15.37 -1.93 -9.84
C LYS A 33 -14.40 -1.85 -8.66
N GLU A 34 -13.38 -2.69 -8.69
CA GLU A 34 -12.31 -2.69 -7.68
C GLU A 34 -11.56 -1.36 -7.66
N TYR A 35 -11.29 -0.76 -8.82
CA TYR A 35 -10.67 0.56 -8.92
C TYR A 35 -11.52 1.61 -8.20
N LYS A 36 -12.83 1.66 -8.48
CA LYS A 36 -13.71 2.63 -7.82
C LYS A 36 -13.76 2.42 -6.31
N GLU A 37 -13.87 1.18 -5.86
CA GLU A 37 -13.92 0.83 -4.43
C GLU A 37 -12.61 1.22 -3.71
N LEU A 38 -11.45 0.88 -4.28
CA LEU A 38 -10.16 1.23 -3.70
C LEU A 38 -9.90 2.74 -3.76
N TRP A 39 -10.29 3.40 -4.85
CA TRP A 39 -10.14 4.85 -4.97
C TRP A 39 -10.95 5.57 -3.90
N THR A 40 -12.23 5.21 -3.74
CA THR A 40 -13.08 5.71 -2.65
C THR A 40 -12.44 5.41 -1.29
N TYR A 41 -12.01 4.18 -1.04
CA TYR A 41 -11.38 3.81 0.24
C TYR A 41 -10.15 4.65 0.59
N VAL A 42 -9.30 4.97 -0.39
CA VAL A 42 -8.05 5.72 -0.18
C VAL A 42 -8.29 7.23 -0.14
N ASN A 43 -9.28 7.74 -0.88
CA ASN A 43 -9.61 9.16 -0.98
C ASN A 43 -10.62 9.62 0.08
N ASP A 44 -11.41 8.72 0.65
CA ASP A 44 -12.44 9.05 1.63
C ASP A 44 -11.83 9.62 2.92
N GLN A 45 -12.40 10.75 3.35
CA GLN A 45 -12.15 11.32 4.66
C GLN A 45 -13.13 10.69 5.65
N LYS A 46 -12.62 10.01 6.68
CA LYS A 46 -13.47 9.42 7.73
C LYS A 46 -13.74 10.45 8.82
N PRO A 47 -14.97 10.52 9.38
CA PRO A 47 -15.25 11.42 10.51
C PRO A 47 -14.35 11.05 11.68
N VAL A 48 -13.81 12.07 12.37
CA VAL A 48 -12.99 11.84 13.56
C VAL A 48 -13.90 11.30 14.66
N GLU A 49 -13.65 10.06 15.07
CA GLU A 49 -14.30 9.45 16.23
C GLU A 49 -13.56 9.87 17.50
N ARG A 50 -14.33 10.23 18.53
CA ARG A 50 -13.80 10.51 19.86
C ARG A 50 -14.38 9.54 20.86
N ASN A 51 -13.51 9.06 21.74
CA ASN A 51 -13.90 8.25 22.87
C ASN A 51 -14.19 9.16 24.05
N MET A 52 -15.37 9.01 24.63
CA MET A 52 -15.75 9.65 25.88
C MET A 52 -15.85 8.57 26.96
N GLU A 53 -15.04 8.71 27.99
CA GLU A 53 -15.20 7.93 29.20
C GLU A 53 -16.43 8.41 29.96
N SER A 54 -17.38 7.50 30.17
CA SER A 54 -18.53 7.76 31.00
C SER A 54 -18.14 7.73 32.47
N ARG A 55 -18.83 8.50 33.31
CA ARG A 55 -18.62 8.53 34.77
C ARG A 55 -18.81 7.18 35.46
N ARG A 56 -19.42 6.20 34.78
CA ARG A 56 -19.61 4.81 35.24
C ARG A 56 -18.59 3.81 34.64
N GLY A 57 -17.49 4.30 34.06
CA GLY A 57 -16.41 3.47 33.52
C GLY A 57 -16.65 2.89 32.12
N GLY A 58 -17.75 3.24 31.45
CA GLY A 58 -18.01 2.81 30.06
C GLY A 58 -17.41 3.76 29.03
N VAL A 59 -16.71 3.24 28.02
CA VAL A 59 -16.23 4.05 26.88
C VAL A 59 -17.33 4.13 25.82
N LYS A 60 -17.76 5.34 25.46
CA LYS A 60 -18.64 5.57 24.30
C LYS A 60 -17.87 6.28 23.21
N SER A 61 -17.88 5.74 22.00
CA SER A 61 -17.39 6.45 20.81
C SER A 61 -18.51 7.30 20.20
N TYR A 62 -18.19 8.52 19.79
CA TYR A 62 -19.11 9.37 19.04
C TYR A 62 -18.37 10.01 17.86
N LYS A 63 -19.08 10.12 16.73
CA LYS A 63 -18.58 10.79 15.52
C LYS A 63 -18.62 12.29 15.73
N THR A 64 -17.50 12.97 15.51
CA THR A 64 -17.47 14.43 15.52
C THR A 64 -17.85 14.98 14.14
N LYS A 65 -18.24 16.26 14.09
CA LYS A 65 -18.48 16.99 12.82
C LYS A 65 -17.20 17.24 12.02
N LYS A 66 -16.01 16.98 12.61
CA LYS A 66 -14.73 17.18 11.93
C LYS A 66 -14.38 15.94 11.12
N MET A 67 -14.12 16.13 9.83
CA MET A 67 -13.58 15.08 8.98
C MET A 67 -12.08 14.93 9.24
N GLY A 68 -11.62 13.69 9.33
CA GLY A 68 -10.21 13.35 9.40
C GLY A 68 -9.53 13.46 8.04
N LYS A 69 -8.21 13.33 8.03
CA LYS A 69 -7.44 13.27 6.77
C LYS A 69 -7.75 11.98 6.04
N SER A 70 -7.84 12.04 4.71
CA SER A 70 -7.86 10.82 3.88
C SER A 70 -6.49 10.15 3.88
N TYR A 71 -6.41 8.90 3.40
CA TYR A 71 -5.12 8.24 3.28
C TYR A 71 -4.17 8.97 2.31
N LEU A 72 -4.70 9.60 1.25
CA LEU A 72 -3.89 10.43 0.34
C LEU A 72 -3.34 11.70 1.00
N GLU A 73 -4.02 12.22 2.01
CA GLU A 73 -3.54 13.37 2.79
C GLU A 73 -2.53 12.97 3.87
N TYR A 74 -2.62 11.74 4.36
CA TYR A 74 -1.68 11.20 5.34
C TYR A 74 -0.38 10.70 4.68
N TYR A 75 -0.49 10.05 3.52
CA TYR A 75 0.61 9.50 2.73
C TYR A 75 0.83 10.35 1.47
N THR A 76 1.55 11.46 1.62
CA THR A 76 1.85 12.37 0.50
C THR A 76 2.68 11.69 -0.58
N ASP A 77 3.57 10.78 -0.21
CA ASP A 77 4.35 9.93 -1.12
C ASP A 77 3.44 9.11 -2.04
N LEU A 78 2.41 8.46 -1.50
CA LEU A 78 1.42 7.74 -2.29
C LEU A 78 0.67 8.68 -3.26
N LYS A 79 0.27 9.86 -2.80
CA LYS A 79 -0.43 10.85 -3.61
C LYS A 79 0.42 11.34 -4.78
N GLU A 80 1.71 11.56 -4.56
CA GLU A 80 2.66 11.94 -5.60
C GLU A 80 2.82 10.84 -6.65
N ARG A 81 3.00 9.58 -6.22
CA ARG A 81 3.07 8.43 -7.14
C ARG A 81 1.81 8.27 -8.00
N LEU A 82 0.63 8.46 -7.41
CA LEU A 82 -0.62 8.40 -8.17
C LEU A 82 -0.78 9.56 -9.17
N LYS A 83 -0.15 10.72 -8.90
CA LYS A 83 -0.08 11.84 -9.85
C LYS A 83 0.91 11.57 -10.99
N GLU A 84 2.09 11.03 -10.69
CA GLU A 84 3.11 10.66 -11.70
C GLU A 84 2.56 9.68 -12.73
N VAL A 85 1.72 8.73 -12.30
CA VAL A 85 1.07 7.76 -13.19
C VAL A 85 0.01 8.39 -14.13
N GLY A 86 -0.39 9.63 -13.89
CA GLY A 86 -1.29 10.37 -14.77
C GLY A 86 -2.70 9.78 -14.82
N ASN A 87 -3.27 9.56 -16.01
CA ASN A 87 -4.63 9.01 -16.18
C ASN A 87 -4.67 7.48 -16.39
N ASN A 88 -3.56 6.79 -16.18
CA ASN A 88 -3.52 5.33 -16.36
C ASN A 88 -4.16 4.60 -15.16
N GLU A 89 -5.46 4.33 -15.26
CA GLU A 89 -6.25 3.66 -14.22
C GLU A 89 -5.69 2.28 -13.85
N ARG A 90 -5.15 1.54 -14.82
CA ARG A 90 -4.56 0.21 -14.58
C ARG A 90 -3.35 0.29 -13.66
N LYS A 91 -2.47 1.25 -13.91
CA LYS A 91 -1.27 1.49 -13.09
C LYS A 91 -1.64 2.05 -11.71
N LYS A 92 -2.61 2.97 -11.64
CA LYS A 92 -3.17 3.44 -10.36
C LYS A 92 -3.75 2.30 -9.53
N LEU A 93 -4.52 1.40 -10.16
CA LEU A 93 -5.10 0.24 -9.48
C LEU A 93 -4.02 -0.64 -8.86
N LYS A 94 -2.95 -0.93 -9.62
CA LYS A 94 -1.81 -1.72 -9.11
C LYS A 94 -1.17 -1.08 -7.88
N ILE A 95 -0.93 0.24 -7.91
CA ILE A 95 -0.41 0.99 -6.76
C ILE A 95 -1.37 0.90 -5.56
N MET A 96 -2.68 1.11 -5.79
CA MET A 96 -3.69 1.04 -4.73
C MET A 96 -3.83 -0.36 -4.13
N ARG A 97 -3.69 -1.43 -4.93
CA ARG A 97 -3.62 -2.82 -4.45
C ARG A 97 -2.42 -3.07 -3.55
N GLY A 98 -1.25 -2.55 -3.94
CA GLY A 98 -0.05 -2.62 -3.10
C GLY A 98 -0.24 -1.87 -1.78
N PHE A 99 -0.84 -0.68 -1.84
CA PHE A 99 -1.16 0.12 -0.66
C PHE A 99 -2.15 -0.57 0.29
N SER A 100 -3.28 -1.06 -0.22
CA SER A 100 -4.29 -1.74 0.59
C SER A 100 -3.74 -3.02 1.23
N PHE A 101 -2.94 -3.80 0.49
CA PHE A 101 -2.27 -4.98 1.02
C PHE A 101 -1.27 -4.61 2.12
N TRP A 102 -0.49 -3.55 1.94
CA TRP A 102 0.43 -3.05 2.96
C TRP A 102 -0.31 -2.62 4.24
N LEU A 103 -1.42 -1.88 4.12
CA LEU A 103 -2.23 -1.48 5.28
C LEU A 103 -2.74 -2.67 6.10
N GLN A 104 -3.09 -3.79 5.44
CA GLN A 104 -3.56 -5.01 6.12
C GLN A 104 -2.43 -5.82 6.76
N ASN A 105 -1.17 -5.59 6.37
CA ASN A 105 -0.03 -6.42 6.73
C ASN A 105 1.11 -5.61 7.40
N LEU A 106 0.77 -4.48 8.03
CA LEU A 106 1.73 -3.57 8.68
C LEU A 106 2.60 -4.25 9.74
N THR A 107 2.08 -5.26 10.42
CA THR A 107 2.75 -5.97 11.52
C THR A 107 3.64 -7.12 11.06
N ASN A 108 3.65 -7.45 9.75
CA ASN A 108 4.44 -8.58 9.25
C ASN A 108 5.91 -8.19 9.11
N ALA A 109 6.80 -9.06 9.57
CA ALA A 109 8.24 -8.90 9.38
C ALA A 109 8.57 -8.82 7.88
N GLY A 110 9.26 -7.75 7.46
CA GLY A 110 9.61 -7.50 6.06
C GLY A 110 8.52 -6.81 5.22
N ALA A 111 7.49 -6.23 5.86
CA ALA A 111 6.57 -5.32 5.17
C ALA A 111 7.31 -4.07 4.70
N PHE A 112 7.21 -3.77 3.40
CA PHE A 112 7.75 -2.55 2.81
C PHE A 112 6.62 -1.77 2.13
N LYS A 113 6.78 -0.46 1.98
CA LYS A 113 5.83 0.41 1.26
C LYS A 113 5.95 0.17 -0.25
N PRO A 114 4.99 -0.49 -0.92
CA PRO A 114 5.20 -0.92 -2.30
C PRO A 114 5.38 0.25 -3.28
N TRP A 115 4.69 1.37 -3.06
CA TRP A 115 4.79 2.56 -3.90
C TRP A 115 6.13 3.32 -3.79
N ASN A 116 7.01 2.92 -2.86
CA ASN A 116 8.37 3.45 -2.73
C ASN A 116 9.44 2.46 -3.19
N ASP A 117 9.07 1.21 -3.51
CA ASP A 117 10.01 0.17 -3.95
C ASP A 117 10.22 0.22 -5.46
N THR A 118 11.49 0.26 -5.88
CA THR A 118 11.85 0.39 -7.30
C THR A 118 11.44 -0.81 -8.14
N GLU A 119 11.58 -2.03 -7.64
CA GLU A 119 11.12 -3.22 -8.39
C GLU A 119 9.60 -3.31 -8.49
N PHE A 120 8.88 -2.90 -7.44
CA PHE A 120 7.42 -2.81 -7.51
C PHE A 120 6.99 -1.84 -8.60
N LEU A 121 7.57 -0.63 -8.60
CA LEU A 121 7.27 0.39 -9.60
C LEU A 121 7.64 -0.08 -11.01
N ALA A 122 8.80 -0.71 -11.20
CA ALA A 122 9.21 -1.27 -12.49
C ALA A 122 8.14 -2.22 -13.06
N ARG A 123 7.63 -3.15 -12.25
CA ARG A 123 6.55 -4.09 -12.66
C ARG A 123 5.24 -3.38 -13.00
N VAL A 124 4.91 -2.28 -12.31
CA VAL A 124 3.74 -1.45 -12.62
C VAL A 124 3.91 -0.77 -13.98
N HIS A 125 5.12 -0.29 -14.30
CA HIS A 125 5.42 0.34 -15.58
C HIS A 125 5.44 -0.64 -16.76
N GLU A 126 5.99 -1.84 -16.58
CA GLU A 126 6.10 -2.90 -17.59
C GLU A 126 4.74 -3.47 -18.05
N SER A 127 3.72 -3.41 -17.20
CA SER A 127 2.39 -4.01 -17.47
C SER A 127 1.47 -3.14 -18.34
N SER A 128 2.04 -2.42 -19.32
CA SER A 128 1.34 -1.41 -20.11
C SER A 128 0.37 -2.02 -21.13
#